data_AF-A0A938V0Z1-F1
#
_entry.id   AF-A0A938V0Z1-F1
#
_cell.length_a   1.000
_cell.length_b   1.000
_cell.length_c   1.000
_cell.angle_alpha   90.00
_cell.angle_beta   90.00
_cell.angle_gamma   90.00
#
_symmetry.space_group_name_H-M   'P 1'
#
loop_
_entity.id
_entity.type
_entity.pdbx_description
1 polymer ?
#
loop_
_entity_poly.entity_id
_entity_poly.type
_entity_poly.pdbx_seq_one_letter_code
_entity_poly.pdbx_strand_id
1 'polypeptide(L)'
;MGEVAQQLDVKPHVLRYWETEFEWLRPEKNLKGQRYYSQDDVELVRLVQRLLHHERLTIEGARKFLDQFRGRWKDGLAAIESGLPTAIASPDSETQAIHRHTEELARKVQLLERQVERKDQEIKDLKARQQVLNRELIQERQAHNDLRSAVKKELLDLVKAADEDTPHRSGPALA
;
A
#
# COMPACT_ATOMS: atom_id res chain seq x y z
N MET A 1 23.51 -18.31 6.32
CA MET A 1 22.86 -17.09 5.80
C MET A 1 23.68 -15.82 6.05
N GLY A 2 23.96 -15.42 7.30
CA GLY A 2 24.67 -14.16 7.59
C GLY A 2 26.12 -14.09 7.09
N GLU A 3 26.86 -15.19 7.20
CA GLU A 3 28.29 -15.24 6.85
C GLU A 3 28.55 -15.13 5.34
N VAL A 4 27.78 -15.86 4.53
CA VAL A 4 27.87 -15.83 3.05
C VAL A 4 27.41 -14.48 2.50
N ALA A 5 26.33 -13.93 3.07
CA ALA A 5 25.83 -12.60 2.73
C ALA A 5 26.90 -11.52 2.99
N GLN A 6 27.63 -11.60 4.11
CA GLN A 6 28.75 -10.70 4.40
C GLN A 6 29.95 -10.93 3.48
N GLN A 7 30.31 -12.19 3.20
CA GLN A 7 31.46 -12.53 2.35
C GLN A 7 31.28 -12.04 0.91
N LEU A 8 30.05 -12.03 0.40
CA LEU A 8 29.73 -11.67 -0.98
C LEU A 8 29.20 -10.23 -1.12
N ASP A 9 29.07 -9.51 -0.01
CA ASP A 9 28.42 -8.19 0.07
C ASP A 9 27.01 -8.18 -0.55
N VAL A 10 26.25 -9.26 -0.33
CA VAL A 10 24.88 -9.42 -0.82
C VAL A 10 23.90 -9.43 0.34
N LYS A 11 22.84 -8.62 0.27
CA LYS A 11 21.81 -8.59 1.31
C LYS A 11 21.09 -9.95 1.44
N PRO A 12 20.76 -10.43 2.65
CA PRO A 12 20.14 -11.75 2.84
C PRO A 12 18.83 -11.98 2.07
N HIS A 13 18.03 -10.94 1.82
CA HIS A 13 16.80 -11.09 1.03
C HIS A 13 17.07 -11.26 -0.47
N VAL A 14 18.19 -10.74 -0.97
CA VAL A 14 18.61 -10.92 -2.36
C VAL A 14 19.04 -12.36 -2.59
N LEU A 15 19.81 -12.96 -1.66
CA LEU A 15 20.15 -14.39 -1.73
C LEU A 15 18.90 -15.28 -1.73
N ARG A 16 17.91 -14.97 -0.88
CA ARG A 16 16.63 -15.70 -0.87
C ARG A 16 15.87 -15.56 -2.19
N TYR A 17 15.94 -14.40 -2.82
CA TYR A 17 15.35 -14.18 -4.13
C TYR A 17 16.11 -14.98 -5.21
N TRP A 18 17.43 -15.01 -5.18
CA TRP A 18 18.22 -15.82 -6.12
C TRP A 18 17.96 -17.32 -5.96
N GLU A 19 17.75 -17.83 -4.74
CA GLU A 19 17.32 -19.22 -4.51
C GLU A 19 16.00 -19.57 -5.22
N THR A 20 15.09 -18.60 -5.40
CA THR A 20 13.82 -18.83 -6.11
C THR A 20 13.96 -18.74 -7.62
N GLU A 21 14.98 -18.03 -8.11
CA GLU A 21 15.16 -17.74 -9.53
C GLU A 21 16.12 -18.71 -10.24
N PHE A 22 17.08 -19.28 -9.51
CA PHE A 22 18.10 -20.19 -10.04
C PHE A 22 17.90 -21.59 -9.48
N GLU A 23 17.43 -22.51 -10.32
CA GLU A 23 17.12 -23.89 -9.89
C GLU A 23 18.33 -24.64 -9.33
N TRP A 24 19.54 -24.24 -9.71
CA TRP A 24 20.82 -24.85 -9.33
C TRP A 24 21.32 -24.37 -7.96
N LEU A 25 20.77 -23.26 -7.43
CA LEU A 25 21.15 -22.67 -6.14
C LEU A 25 20.21 -23.18 -5.04
N ARG A 26 20.50 -24.36 -4.49
CA ARG A 26 19.65 -25.03 -3.50
C ARG A 26 20.43 -25.31 -2.19
N PRO A 27 20.67 -24.27 -1.37
CA PRO A 27 21.36 -24.45 -0.11
C PRO A 27 20.57 -25.38 0.82
N GLU A 28 21.29 -26.27 1.51
CA GLU A 28 20.69 -27.20 2.45
C GLU A 28 20.07 -26.46 3.63
N LYS A 29 18.98 -27.02 4.17
CA LYS A 29 18.30 -26.49 5.36
C LYS A 29 18.57 -27.45 6.52
N ASN A 30 19.07 -26.92 7.63
CA ASN A 30 19.17 -27.70 8.85
C ASN A 30 17.79 -27.95 9.48
N LEU A 31 17.73 -28.80 10.50
CA LEU A 31 16.50 -29.13 11.24
C LEU A 31 15.77 -27.91 11.85
N LYS A 32 16.50 -26.79 12.05
CA LYS A 32 15.96 -25.52 12.56
C LYS A 32 15.56 -24.54 11.44
N GLY A 33 15.62 -24.97 10.18
CA GLY A 33 15.26 -24.16 9.00
C GLY A 33 16.30 -23.12 8.58
N GLN A 34 17.51 -23.13 9.16
CA GLN A 34 18.61 -22.26 8.75
C GLN A 34 19.28 -22.81 7.50
N ARG A 35 19.62 -21.91 6.57
CA ARG A 35 20.25 -22.31 5.31
C ARG A 35 21.77 -22.31 5.43
N TYR A 36 22.35 -23.42 4.98
CA TYR A 36 23.78 -23.66 4.86
C TYR A 36 24.14 -23.68 3.38
N TYR A 37 25.03 -22.79 2.97
CA TYR A 37 25.53 -22.77 1.60
C TYR A 37 26.82 -23.59 1.59
N SER A 38 26.87 -24.58 0.70
CA SER A 38 28.10 -25.30 0.40
C SER A 38 29.10 -24.39 -0.33
N GLN A 39 30.34 -24.84 -0.47
CA GLN A 39 31.33 -24.12 -1.27
C GLN A 39 30.86 -23.92 -2.72
N ASP A 40 30.25 -24.95 -3.30
CA ASP A 40 29.68 -24.91 -4.65
C ASP A 40 28.54 -23.88 -4.76
N ASP A 41 27.67 -23.78 -3.75
CA ASP A 41 26.63 -22.75 -3.73
C ASP A 41 27.25 -21.34 -3.68
N VAL A 42 28.31 -21.14 -2.89
CA VAL A 42 28.99 -19.84 -2.78
C VAL A 42 29.64 -19.45 -4.12
N GLU A 43 30.26 -20.40 -4.81
CA GLU A 43 30.82 -20.19 -6.15
C GLU A 43 29.72 -19.87 -7.18
N LEU A 44 28.59 -20.56 -7.14
CA LEU A 44 27.45 -20.27 -7.98
C LEU A 44 26.87 -18.87 -7.72
N VAL A 45 26.78 -18.45 -6.46
CA VAL A 45 26.34 -17.10 -6.10
C VAL A 45 27.32 -16.05 -6.61
N ARG A 46 28.63 -16.28 -6.56
CA ARG A 46 29.63 -15.38 -7.19
C ARG A 46 29.43 -15.29 -8.70
N LEU A 47 29.16 -16.42 -9.36
CA LEU A 47 28.90 -16.44 -10.79
C LEU A 47 27.64 -15.62 -11.13
N VAL A 48 26.54 -15.83 -10.40
CA VAL A 48 25.32 -15.03 -10.54
C VAL A 48 25.62 -13.55 -10.32
N GLN A 49 26.36 -13.19 -9.27
CA GLN A 49 26.75 -11.80 -9.00
C GLN A 49 27.55 -11.19 -10.16
N ARG A 50 28.49 -11.95 -10.74
CA ARG A 50 29.26 -11.53 -11.92
C ARG A 50 28.37 -11.31 -13.13
N LEU A 51 27.50 -12.27 -13.44
CA LEU A 51 26.57 -12.20 -14.56
C LEU A 51 25.67 -10.95 -14.45
N LEU A 52 25.16 -10.64 -13.26
CA LEU A 52 24.25 -9.52 -13.06
C LEU A 52 24.96 -8.15 -13.01
N HIS A 53 26.10 -8.06 -12.33
CA HIS A 53 26.74 -6.76 -12.07
C HIS A 53 27.86 -6.41 -13.04
N HIS A 54 28.63 -7.40 -13.50
CA HIS A 54 29.75 -7.18 -14.42
C HIS A 54 29.32 -7.37 -15.87
N GLU A 55 28.68 -8.50 -16.17
CA GLU A 55 28.18 -8.80 -17.53
C GLU A 55 26.87 -8.10 -17.84
N ARG A 56 26.28 -7.39 -16.86
CA ARG A 56 25.03 -6.63 -16.97
C ARG A 56 23.85 -7.46 -17.50
N LEU A 57 23.84 -8.76 -17.21
CA LEU A 57 22.72 -9.62 -17.54
C LEU A 57 21.56 -9.40 -16.57
N THR A 58 20.37 -9.67 -17.07
CA THR A 58 19.13 -9.78 -16.30
C THR A 58 19.13 -11.07 -15.48
N ILE A 59 18.23 -11.20 -14.51
CA ILE A 59 17.98 -12.48 -13.81
C ILE A 59 17.62 -13.58 -14.83
N GLU A 60 16.77 -13.27 -15.81
CA GLU A 60 16.40 -14.21 -16.87
C GLU A 60 17.59 -14.51 -17.81
N GLY A 61 18.40 -13.50 -18.13
CA GLY A 61 19.61 -13.66 -18.95
C GLY A 61 20.65 -14.54 -18.26
N ALA A 62 20.90 -14.30 -16.98
CA ALA A 62 21.76 -15.12 -16.14
C ALA A 62 21.21 -16.55 -16.00
N ARG A 63 19.90 -16.71 -15.85
CA ARG A 63 19.25 -18.04 -15.79
C ARG A 63 19.48 -18.81 -17.09
N LYS A 64 19.17 -18.20 -18.24
CA LYS A 64 19.42 -18.78 -19.56
C LYS A 64 20.88 -19.14 -19.78
N PHE A 65 21.79 -18.28 -19.33
CA PHE A 65 23.22 -18.56 -19.38
C PHE A 65 23.56 -19.82 -18.59
N LEU A 66 23.13 -19.91 -17.33
CA LEU A 66 23.39 -21.07 -16.47
C LEU A 66 22.73 -22.35 -17.00
N ASP A 67 21.53 -22.25 -17.56
CA ASP A 67 20.79 -23.38 -18.11
C ASP A 67 21.47 -23.98 -19.35
N GLN A 68 22.20 -23.18 -20.14
CA GLN A 68 22.97 -23.68 -21.30
C GLN A 68 24.03 -24.71 -20.89
N PHE A 69 24.58 -24.57 -19.68
CA PHE A 69 25.57 -25.50 -19.16
C PHE A 69 24.94 -26.75 -18.51
N ARG A 70 23.61 -26.88 -18.51
CA ARG A 70 22.84 -28.06 -18.03
C ARG A 70 23.35 -28.62 -16.70
N GLY A 71 23.66 -27.74 -15.74
CA GLY A 71 24.15 -28.13 -14.42
C GLY A 71 25.66 -28.22 -14.27
N ARG A 72 26.42 -28.09 -15.36
CA ARG A 72 27.87 -27.84 -15.33
C ARG A 72 28.17 -26.34 -15.33
N TRP A 73 27.54 -25.58 -14.44
CA TRP A 73 27.72 -24.13 -14.36
C TRP A 73 29.20 -23.71 -14.12
N LYS A 74 30.03 -24.63 -13.62
CA LYS A 74 31.49 -24.48 -13.54
C LYS A 74 32.16 -24.33 -14.92
N ASP A 75 31.63 -24.98 -15.96
CA ASP A 75 32.06 -24.78 -17.35
C ASP A 75 31.75 -23.35 -17.82
N GLY A 76 30.62 -22.81 -17.38
CA GLY A 76 30.23 -21.42 -17.66
C GLY A 76 31.15 -20.41 -16.97
N LEU A 77 31.55 -20.68 -15.72
CA LEU A 77 32.54 -19.86 -15.02
C LEU A 77 33.88 -19.86 -15.79
N ALA A 78 34.36 -21.03 -16.22
CA ALA A 78 35.58 -21.15 -17.03
C ALA A 78 35.48 -20.45 -18.40
N ALA A 79 34.29 -20.45 -19.01
CA ALA A 79 34.05 -19.74 -20.27
C ALA A 79 34.18 -18.22 -20.10
N ILE A 80 33.64 -17.66 -19.00
CA ILE A 80 33.76 -16.22 -18.72
C ILE A 80 35.20 -15.85 -18.34
N GLU A 81 35.90 -16.70 -17.59
CA GLU A 81 37.32 -16.48 -17.22
C GLU A 81 38.28 -16.56 -18.41
N SER A 82 37.96 -17.35 -19.44
CA SER A 82 38.75 -17.45 -20.67
C SER A 82 38.48 -16.33 -21.69
N GLY A 83 37.62 -15.36 -21.35
CA GLY A 83 37.35 -14.19 -22.19
C GLY A 83 36.47 -14.48 -23.41
N LEU A 84 35.76 -15.61 -23.44
CA LEU A 84 34.76 -15.87 -24.46
C LEU A 84 33.62 -14.85 -24.32
N PRO A 85 33.19 -14.19 -25.42
CA PRO A 85 32.05 -13.30 -25.37
C PRO A 85 30.82 -14.09 -24.91
N THR A 86 30.19 -13.62 -23.83
CA THR A 86 28.87 -14.07 -23.40
C THR A 86 27.84 -13.57 -24.42
N ALA A 87 27.83 -14.14 -25.62
CA ALA A 87 27.08 -13.67 -26.80
C ALA A 87 25.55 -13.92 -26.71
N ILE A 88 24.98 -13.89 -25.50
CA ILE A 88 23.59 -14.32 -25.22
C ILE A 88 22.65 -13.15 -24.91
N ALA A 89 23.14 -11.92 -24.72
CA ALA A 89 22.25 -10.78 -24.49
C ALA A 89 22.54 -9.65 -25.49
N SER A 90 21.69 -9.53 -26.51
CA SER A 90 21.55 -8.25 -27.19
C SER A 90 20.86 -7.28 -26.21
N PRO A 91 21.49 -6.14 -25.84
CA PRO A 91 20.94 -5.15 -24.90
C PRO A 91 19.53 -4.64 -25.28
N ASP A 92 19.15 -4.80 -26.54
CA ASP A 92 17.89 -4.32 -27.10
C ASP A 92 16.66 -5.08 -26.60
N SER A 93 16.78 -6.39 -26.31
CA SER A 93 15.62 -7.19 -25.88
C SER A 93 15.12 -6.79 -24.49
N GLU A 94 16.04 -6.47 -23.59
CA GLU A 94 15.71 -6.08 -22.22
C GLU A 94 15.31 -4.61 -22.14
N THR A 95 15.98 -3.72 -22.87
CA THR A 95 15.55 -2.32 -23.00
C THR A 95 14.11 -2.26 -23.52
N GLN A 96 13.75 -3.12 -24.48
CA GLN A 96 12.38 -3.23 -24.98
C GLN A 96 11.41 -3.84 -23.96
N ALA A 97 11.83 -4.83 -23.17
CA ALA A 97 10.97 -5.42 -22.14
C ALA A 97 10.70 -4.44 -20.98
N ILE A 98 11.74 -3.73 -20.52
CA ILE A 98 11.63 -2.66 -19.52
C ILE A 98 10.75 -1.53 -20.05
N HIS A 99 10.92 -1.14 -21.31
CA HIS A 99 10.11 -0.10 -21.93
C HIS A 99 8.62 -0.50 -21.97
N ARG A 100 8.29 -1.71 -22.43
CA ARG A 100 6.91 -2.24 -22.42
C ARG A 100 6.30 -2.24 -21.01
N HIS A 101 7.07 -2.66 -20.01
CA HIS A 101 6.58 -2.67 -18.63
C HIS A 101 6.39 -1.26 -18.08
N THR A 102 7.30 -0.34 -18.42
CA THR A 102 7.19 1.09 -18.05
C THR A 102 5.94 1.72 -18.66
N GLU A 103 5.63 1.43 -19.92
CA GLU A 103 4.41 1.88 -20.58
C GLU A 103 3.14 1.29 -19.93
N GLU A 104 3.17 0.00 -19.56
CA GLU A 104 2.06 -0.64 -18.87
C GLU A 104 1.80 0.00 -17.50
N LEU A 105 2.86 0.25 -16.73
CA LEU A 105 2.78 0.95 -15.45
C LEU A 105 2.26 2.37 -15.63
N ALA A 106 2.72 3.11 -16.64
CA ALA A 106 2.21 4.45 -16.94
C ALA A 106 0.70 4.45 -17.23
N ARG A 107 0.20 3.46 -17.98
CA ARG A 107 -1.25 3.30 -18.22
C ARG A 107 -2.03 3.01 -16.93
N LYS A 108 -1.48 2.15 -16.07
CA LYS A 108 -2.09 1.85 -14.76
C LYS A 108 -2.14 3.09 -13.87
N VAL A 109 -1.06 3.87 -13.83
CA VAL A 109 -1.00 5.13 -13.09
C VAL A 109 -2.06 6.12 -13.60
N GLN A 110 -2.15 6.33 -14.91
CA GLN A 110 -3.18 7.21 -15.49
C GLN A 110 -4.62 6.75 -15.16
N LEU A 111 -4.87 5.44 -15.14
CA LEU A 111 -6.18 4.92 -14.74
C LEU A 111 -6.48 5.20 -13.27
N LEU A 112 -5.50 5.01 -12.39
CA LEU A 112 -5.63 5.26 -10.96
C LEU A 112 -5.83 6.76 -10.69
N GLU A 113 -5.10 7.64 -11.35
CA GLU A 113 -5.28 9.10 -11.24
C GLU A 113 -6.72 9.50 -11.56
N ARG A 114 -7.29 9.00 -12.67
CA ARG A 114 -8.70 9.23 -13.02
C ARG A 114 -9.66 8.68 -11.98
N GLN A 115 -9.35 7.54 -11.36
CA GLN A 115 -10.18 6.96 -10.31
C GLN A 115 -10.16 7.83 -9.05
N VAL A 116 -9.00 8.36 -8.69
CA VAL A 116 -8.82 9.28 -7.55
C VAL A 116 -9.60 10.56 -7.79
N GLU A 117 -9.45 11.20 -8.96
CA GLU A 117 -10.19 12.42 -9.30
C GLU A 117 -11.71 12.25 -9.20
N ARG A 118 -12.23 11.11 -9.68
CA ARG A 118 -13.66 10.78 -9.55
C ARG A 118 -14.09 10.69 -8.08
N LYS A 119 -13.30 10.00 -7.25
CA LYS A 119 -13.62 9.86 -5.82
C LYS A 119 -13.52 11.18 -5.08
N ASP A 120 -12.55 12.04 -5.43
CA ASP A 120 -12.42 13.36 -4.83
C ASP A 120 -13.63 14.24 -5.15
N GLN A 121 -14.13 14.18 -6.39
CA GLN A 121 -15.36 14.88 -6.77
C GLN A 121 -16.58 14.33 -6.02
N GLU A 122 -16.71 13.00 -5.89
CA GLU A 122 -17.78 12.39 -5.11
C GLU A 122 -17.74 12.82 -3.63
N ILE A 123 -16.56 12.83 -3.02
CA ILE A 123 -16.36 13.31 -1.64
C ILE A 123 -16.79 14.78 -1.50
N LYS A 124 -16.44 15.62 -2.48
CA LYS A 124 -16.81 17.04 -2.49
C LYS A 124 -18.33 17.21 -2.55
N ASP A 125 -19.00 16.46 -3.41
CA ASP A 125 -20.46 16.51 -3.56
C ASP A 125 -21.17 16.00 -2.30
N LEU A 126 -20.69 14.91 -1.71
CA LEU A 126 -21.22 14.38 -0.45
C LEU A 126 -21.05 15.38 0.70
N LYS A 127 -19.90 16.07 0.80
CA LYS A 127 -19.69 17.13 1.78
C LYS A 127 -20.65 18.30 1.59
N ALA A 128 -20.89 18.72 0.34
CA ALA A 128 -21.85 19.79 0.05
C ALA A 128 -23.28 19.40 0.47
N ARG A 129 -23.72 18.18 0.14
CA ARG A 129 -25.02 17.64 0.58
C ARG A 129 -25.12 17.59 2.10
N GLN A 130 -24.08 17.10 2.78
CA GLN A 130 -24.04 17.05 4.23
C GLN A 130 -24.12 18.44 4.87
N GLN A 131 -23.49 19.46 4.27
CA GLN A 131 -23.60 20.84 4.73
C GLN A 131 -25.02 21.39 4.62
N VAL A 132 -25.73 21.10 3.53
CA VAL A 132 -27.13 21.51 3.35
C VAL A 132 -28.01 20.85 4.41
N LEU A 133 -27.94 19.52 4.55
CA LEU A 133 -28.71 18.78 5.54
C LEU A 133 -28.43 19.26 6.98
N ASN A 134 -27.17 19.56 7.31
CA ASN A 134 -26.82 20.11 8.62
C ASN A 134 -27.47 21.50 8.85
N ARG A 135 -27.52 22.36 7.84
CA ARG A 135 -28.20 23.66 7.95
C ARG A 135 -29.70 23.50 8.14
N GLU A 136 -30.34 22.61 7.38
CA GLU A 136 -31.77 22.31 7.50
C GLU A 136 -32.10 21.79 8.91
N LEU A 137 -31.30 20.84 9.43
CA LEU A 137 -31.48 20.32 10.79
C LEU A 137 -31.35 21.42 11.86
N ILE A 138 -30.42 22.36 11.70
CA ILE A 138 -30.26 23.49 12.62
C ILE A 138 -31.49 24.40 12.56
N GLN A 139 -32.01 24.70 11.36
CA GLN A 139 -33.20 25.52 11.18
C GLN A 139 -34.43 24.85 11.79
N GLU A 140 -34.63 23.56 11.58
CA GLU A 140 -35.75 22.80 12.14
C GLU A 140 -35.71 22.77 13.67
N ARG A 141 -34.52 22.54 14.25
CA ARG A 141 -34.33 22.63 15.71
C ARG A 141 -34.62 24.02 16.26
N GLN A 142 -34.21 25.07 15.56
CA GLN A 142 -34.48 26.44 15.96
C GLN A 142 -35.99 26.74 15.93
N ALA A 143 -36.67 26.39 14.83
CA ALA A 143 -38.11 26.55 14.70
C ALA A 143 -38.89 25.80 15.79
N HIS A 144 -38.48 24.56 16.11
CA HIS A 144 -39.08 23.79 17.19
C HIS A 144 -38.88 24.45 18.57
N ASN A 145 -37.68 24.98 18.85
CA ASN A 145 -37.40 25.70 20.09
C ASN A 145 -38.19 27.00 20.20
N ASP A 146 -38.30 27.75 19.11
CA ASP A 146 -39.08 28.99 19.04
C ASP A 146 -40.55 28.70 19.31
N LEU A 147 -41.13 27.68 18.67
CA LEU A 147 -42.50 27.23 18.92
C LEU A 147 -42.71 26.85 20.40
N ARG A 148 -41.79 26.05 20.97
CA ARG A 148 -41.85 25.65 22.38
C ARG A 148 -41.80 26.86 23.31
N SER A 149 -40.98 27.87 22.98
CA SER A 149 -40.88 29.10 23.76
C SER A 149 -42.16 29.95 23.70
N ALA A 150 -42.81 30.02 22.53
CA ALA A 150 -44.06 30.72 22.33
C ALA A 150 -45.20 30.08 23.13
N VAL A 151 -45.34 28.75 23.05
CA VAL A 151 -46.33 28.00 23.86
C VAL A 151 -46.09 28.20 25.36
N LYS A 152 -44.82 28.16 25.81
CA LYS A 152 -44.49 28.41 27.22
C LYS A 152 -44.89 29.82 27.66
N LYS A 153 -44.71 30.82 26.79
CA LYS A 153 -45.10 32.21 27.06
C LYS A 153 -46.62 32.35 27.16
N GLU A 154 -47.38 31.82 26.19
CA GLU A 154 -48.84 31.85 26.24
C GLU A 154 -49.40 31.18 27.50
N LEU A 155 -48.87 30.02 27.88
CA LEU A 155 -49.27 29.35 29.12
C LEU A 155 -48.98 30.21 30.36
N LEU A 156 -47.84 30.89 30.41
CA LEU A 156 -47.50 31.78 31.51
C LEU A 156 -48.43 33.00 31.57
N ASP A 157 -48.76 33.58 30.43
CA ASP A 157 -49.68 34.72 30.32
C ASP A 157 -51.10 34.31 30.76
N LEU A 158 -51.56 33.10 30.39
CA LEU A 158 -52.84 32.54 30.86
C LEU A 158 -52.86 32.29 32.37
N VAL A 159 -51.78 31.75 32.94
CA VAL A 159 -51.67 31.53 34.40
C VAL A 159 -51.72 32.85 35.16
N LYS A 160 -51.00 33.87 34.69
CA LYS A 160 -51.04 35.20 35.32
C LYS A 160 -52.42 35.84 35.27
N ALA A 161 -53.11 35.73 34.13
CA ALA A 161 -54.47 36.25 34.00
C ALA A 161 -55.45 35.56 34.98
N ALA A 162 -55.28 34.27 35.24
CA ALA A 162 -56.09 33.53 36.21
C ALA A 162 -55.78 33.91 37.67
N ASP A 163 -54.52 34.21 38.00
CA ASP A 163 -54.12 34.67 39.34
C ASP A 163 -54.65 36.08 39.66
N GLU A 164 -54.70 36.99 38.67
CA GLU A 164 -55.24 38.35 38.85
C GLU A 164 -56.77 38.40 39.02
N ASP A 165 -57.50 37.41 38.50
CA ASP A 165 -58.96 37.30 38.60
C ASP A 165 -59.44 36.57 39.87
N THR A 166 -58.52 36.16 40.77
CA THR A 166 -58.90 35.48 42.02
C THR A 166 -59.23 36.53 43.09
N PRO A 167 -60.51 36.74 43.46
CA PRO A 167 -60.84 37.72 44.48
C PRO A 167 -60.29 37.23 45.82
N HIS A 168 -59.41 38.02 46.45
CA HIS A 168 -59.00 37.82 47.84
C HIS A 168 -60.26 37.65 48.70
N ARG A 169 -60.57 36.41 49.08
CA ARG A 169 -61.54 36.13 50.16
C ARG A 169 -60.93 36.63 51.45
N SER A 170 -61.20 37.90 51.75
CA SER A 170 -61.09 38.44 53.11
C SER A 170 -61.98 37.57 54.01
N GLY A 171 -61.35 36.84 54.93
CA GLY A 171 -62.03 35.99 55.91
C GLY A 171 -62.97 36.79 56.83
N PRO A 172 -63.99 36.15 57.41
CA PRO A 172 -64.95 36.86 58.26
C PRO A 172 -64.27 37.29 59.56
N ALA A 173 -64.34 38.58 59.87
CA ALA A 173 -64.00 39.09 61.19
C ALA A 173 -65.05 38.62 62.19
N LEU A 174 -64.65 37.75 63.12
CA LEU A 174 -65.42 37.38 64.31
C LEU A 174 -65.40 38.56 65.29
N ALA A 175 -66.57 39.08 65.60
CA ALA A 175 -66.87 39.89 66.78
C ALA A 175 -68.25 39.50 67.31
#